data_AF-A0A381XVH5-F1
#
_entry.id   AF-A0A381XVH5-F1
#
_cell.length_a   1.000
_cell.length_b   1.000
_cell.length_c   1.000
_cell.angle_alpha   90.00
_cell.angle_beta   90.00
_cell.angle_gamma   90.00
#
_symmetry.space_group_name_H-M   'P 1'
#
loop_
_entity.id
_entity.type
_entity.pdbx_description
1 polymer ?
#
loop_
_entity_poly.entity_id
_entity_poly.type
_entity_poly.pdbx_seq_one_letter_code
_entity_poly.pdbx_strand_id
1 'polypeptide(L)' 'RDTGVAILMVEQNARQALTIADRGYVLVTGENKFSGSGKELLNDPEVRRSFLGG' A
#
# COMPACT_ATOMS: atom_id res chain seq x y z
N ARG A 1 11.07 2.50 15.28
CA ARG A 1 10.28 3.65 14.78
C ARG A 1 10.54 4.81 15.73
N ASP A 2 11.69 5.47 15.60
CA ASP A 2 12.35 6.06 16.80
C ASP A 2 12.27 7.59 16.89
N THR A 3 11.74 8.28 15.87
CA THR A 3 11.64 9.75 15.83
C THR A 3 10.22 10.28 16.04
N GLY A 4 9.19 9.41 16.05
CA GLY A 4 7.78 9.81 16.12
C GLY A 4 7.25 10.57 14.90
N VAL A 5 8.05 10.70 13.83
CA VAL A 5 7.68 11.42 12.62
C VAL A 5 6.73 10.58 11.78
N ALA A 6 5.58 11.17 11.42
CA ALA A 6 4.65 10.58 10.46
C ALA A 6 5.17 10.81 9.03
N ILE A 7 5.14 9.75 8.21
CA ILE A 7 5.54 9.80 6.80
C ILE A 7 4.34 9.42 5.94
N LEU A 8 4.03 10.27 4.97
CA LEU A 8 3.16 9.95 3.86
C LEU A 8 4.00 9.83 2.60
N MET A 9 3.88 8.73 1.89
CA MET A 9 4.64 8.43 0.69
C MET A 9 3.69 8.00 -0.42
N VAL A 10 3.93 8.51 -1.63
CA VAL A 10 3.21 8.13 -2.85
C VAL A 10 4.21 7.43 -3.75
N GLU A 11 3.91 6.18 -4.12
CA GLU A 11 4.84 5.33 -4.87
C GLU A 11 4.16 4.59 -6.02
N GLN A 12 4.89 4.43 -7.11
CA GLN A 12 4.48 3.57 -8.23
C GLN A 12 4.83 2.10 -7.94
N ASN A 13 5.91 1.86 -7.19
CA ASN A 13 6.25 0.51 -6.73
C ASN A 13 5.51 0.19 -5.42
N ALA A 14 4.22 -0.09 -5.54
CA ALA A 14 3.34 -0.35 -4.41
C ALA A 14 3.82 -1.52 -3.54
N ARG A 15 4.46 -2.55 -4.12
CA ARG A 15 4.92 -3.73 -3.36
C ARG A 15 5.97 -3.37 -2.32
N GLN A 16 6.97 -2.57 -2.71
CA GLN A 16 8.01 -2.14 -1.79
C GLN A 16 7.46 -1.18 -0.74
N ALA A 17 6.62 -0.22 -1.16
CA ALA A 17 5.99 0.73 -0.25
C ALA A 17 5.14 0.04 0.83
N LEU A 18 4.30 -0.93 0.44
CA LEU A 18 3.45 -1.68 1.36
C LEU A 18 4.23 -2.58 2.32
N THR A 19 5.47 -2.97 1.98
CA THR A 19 6.33 -3.79 2.87
C THR A 19 6.76 -3.02 4.12
N ILE A 20 6.86 -1.70 4.03
CA ILE A 20 7.29 -0.83 5.13
C ILE A 20 6.16 0.01 5.73
N ALA A 21 5.00 0.06 5.07
CA ALA A 21 3.87 0.87 5.48
C ALA A 21 3.06 0.25 6.63
N ASP A 22 2.70 1.07 7.61
CA ASP A 22 1.69 0.70 8.61
C ASP A 22 0.30 0.60 8.01
N ARG A 23 -0.01 1.52 7.09
CA ARG A 23 -1.29 1.68 6.40
C ARG A 23 -1.03 2.02 4.95
N GLY A 24 -1.80 1.41 4.07
CA GLY A 24 -1.79 1.68 2.64
C GLY A 24 -3.17 2.05 2.12
N TYR A 25 -3.17 2.82 1.04
CA TYR A 25 -4.35 3.19 0.26
C TYR A 25 -4.00 2.99 -1.20
N VAL A 26 -4.85 2.27 -1.93
CA VAL A 26 -4.71 2.06 -3.37
C VAL A 26 -5.76 2.88 -4.08
N LEU A 27 -5.31 3.87 -4.85
CA LEU A 27 -6.18 4.73 -5.62
C LEU A 27 -6.33 4.20 -7.04
N VAL A 28 -7.57 4.09 -7.50
CA VAL A 28 -7.92 3.76 -8.88
C VAL A 28 -8.82 4.87 -9.39
N THR A 29 -8.46 5.47 -10.52
CA THR A 29 -9.24 6.55 -11.16
C THR A 29 -9.63 7.70 -10.21
N GLY A 30 -8.76 8.02 -9.25
CA GLY A 30 -8.99 9.09 -8.27
C GLY A 30 -9.80 8.67 -7.03
N GLU A 31 -10.22 7.42 -6.92
CA GLU A 31 -10.99 6.91 -5.78
C GLU A 31 -10.22 5.87 -4.98
N ASN A 32 -10.47 5.81 -3.67
CA ASN A 32 -9.88 4.80 -2.80
C ASN A 32 -10.57 3.45 -3.02
N LYS A 33 -9.85 2.52 -3.67
CA LYS A 33 -10.38 1.20 -3.99
C LYS A 33 -10.05 0.16 -2.92
N PHE A 34 -8.86 0.25 -2.31
CA PHE A 34 -8.42 -0.65 -1.24
C PHE A 34 -7.72 0.13 -0.15
N SER A 35 -7.97 -0.26 1.10
CA SER A 35 -7.28 0.30 2.25
C SER A 35 -7.10 -0.76 3.32
N GLY A 36 -5.97 -0.72 4.01
CA GLY A 36 -5.66 -1.65 5.09
C GLY A 36 -4.24 -1.44 5.57
N SER A 37 -3.75 -2.33 6.42
CA SER A 37 -2.32 -2.39 6.71
C SER A 37 -1.52 -2.78 5.46
N GLY A 38 -0.23 -2.43 5.44
CA GLY A 38 0.66 -2.87 4.37
C GLY A 38 0.64 -4.39 4.18
N LYS A 39 0.60 -5.14 5.29
CA LYS A 39 0.52 -6.60 5.29
C LYS A 39 -0.79 -7.14 4.73
N GLU A 40 -1.93 -6.56 5.07
CA GLU A 40 -3.23 -7.00 4.53
C GLU A 40 -3.26 -6.78 3.01
N LEU A 41 -2.86 -5.60 2.54
CA LEU A 41 -2.86 -5.27 1.12
C LEU A 41 -1.85 -6.09 0.31
N LEU A 42 -0.69 -6.43 0.88
CA LEU A 42 0.27 -7.34 0.25
C LEU A 42 -0.26 -8.78 0.09
N ASN A 43 -1.19 -9.20 0.95
CA ASN A 43 -1.75 -10.55 0.93
C ASN A 43 -3.13 -10.61 0.27
N ASP A 44 -3.74 -9.47 -0.03
CA ASP A 44 -5.01 -9.39 -0.73
C ASP A 44 -4.85 -9.92 -2.17
N PRO A 45 -5.59 -10.98 -2.57
CA PRO A 45 -5.45 -11.58 -3.89
C PRO A 45 -5.78 -10.62 -5.04
N GLU A 46 -6.73 -9.70 -4.86
CA GLU A 46 -7.13 -8.74 -5.89
C GLU A 46 -6.10 -7.62 -6.04
N VAL A 47 -5.56 -7.13 -4.92
CA VAL A 47 -4.48 -6.12 -4.93
C VAL A 47 -3.23 -6.69 -5.61
N ARG A 48 -2.84 -7.92 -5.26
CA ARG A 48 -1.67 -8.57 -5.85
C ARG A 48 -1.79 -8.71 -7.36
N ARG A 49 -2.93 -9.24 -7.83
CA ARG A 49 -3.18 -9.45 -9.27
C ARG A 49 -3.18 -8.15 -10.05
N SER A 50 -3.72 -7.08 -9.48
CA SER A 50 -3.95 -5.83 -10.21
C SER A 50 -2.80 -4.83 -10.12
N PHE A 51 -2.02 -4.83 -9.02
CA PHE A 51 -1.08 -3.73 -8.73
C PHE A 51 0.33 -4.13 -8.29
N LEU A 52 0.58 -5.39 -7.89
CA LEU A 52 1.87 -5.76 -7.29
C LEU A 52 2.76 -6.61 -8.19
N GLY A 53 2.35 -6.82 -9.44
CA GLY A 53 2.93 -7.83 -10.33
C GLY A 53 2.49 -9.22 -9.88
N GLY A 54 1.98 -10.03 -10.81
CA GLY A 54 1.56 -11.41 -10.54
C GLY A 54 2.60 -12.24 -9.80
#